data_AF-A0A6N9UJF9-F1
#
_entry.id   AF-A0A6N9UJF9-F1
#
_cell.length_a   1.000
_cell.length_b   1.000
_cell.length_c   1.000
_cell.angle_alpha   90.00
_cell.angle_beta   90.00
_cell.angle_gamma   90.00
#
_symmetry.space_group_name_H-M   'P 1'
#
loop_
_entity.id
_entity.type
_entity.pdbx_description
1 polymer ?
#
loop_
_entity_poly.entity_id
_entity_poly.type
_entity_poly.pdbx_seq_one_letter_code
_entity_poly.pdbx_strand_id
1 'polypeptide(L)'
;MSTTRPLLTQREAATACGVSRTTIQCRREAGELPGAVLDDDRGWLIPVEDLLAAGFRLNAPAPPNEKKVVGNPETAATPQETAPDETRSALRAELDRLRHEHALAIADERSARQLAEAEARHLQARLEERGAHIEDLQRALAALTPGASQLRSGAAAVRCGRPRQERRCGATLRPEPGGCPYVFGQGPRPVGSCGVGRAEP
;
A
#
# COMPACT_ATOMS: atom_id res chain seq x y z
N MET A 1 10.90 -10.20 4.19
CA MET A 1 11.54 -10.82 3.01
C MET A 1 12.99 -10.99 3.35
N SER A 2 13.37 -12.14 3.90
CA SER A 2 14.76 -12.46 4.20
C SER A 2 15.47 -12.60 2.88
N THR A 3 16.17 -11.54 2.45
CA THR A 3 17.04 -11.56 1.29
C THR A 3 18.23 -12.44 1.63
N THR A 4 18.06 -13.76 1.45
CA THR A 4 19.16 -14.72 1.49
C THR A 4 20.21 -14.22 0.51
N ARG A 5 21.29 -13.63 1.03
CA ARG A 5 22.36 -13.05 0.23
C ARG A 5 23.02 -14.19 -0.54
N PRO A 6 22.85 -14.27 -1.87
CA PRO A 6 23.38 -15.39 -2.62
C PRO A 6 24.91 -15.37 -2.57
N LEU A 7 25.48 -16.46 -2.06
CA LEU A 7 26.90 -16.74 -2.08
C LEU A 7 27.19 -17.49 -3.39
N LEU A 8 28.06 -16.93 -4.24
CA LEU A 8 28.42 -17.54 -5.51
C LEU A 8 29.81 -18.16 -5.41
N THR A 9 29.98 -19.35 -5.97
CA THR A 9 31.32 -19.92 -6.16
C THR A 9 32.11 -19.10 -7.18
N GLN A 10 33.45 -19.18 -7.18
CA GLN A 10 34.28 -18.46 -8.16
C GLN A 10 33.86 -18.69 -9.62
N ARG A 11 33.40 -19.90 -9.95
CA ARG A 11 32.96 -20.27 -11.30
C ARG A 11 31.63 -19.61 -11.64
N GLU A 12 30.70 -19.60 -10.70
CA GLU A 12 29.40 -18.93 -10.87
C GLU A 12 29.57 -17.41 -10.94
N ALA A 13 30.44 -16.84 -10.11
CA ALA A 13 30.79 -15.42 -10.15
C ALA A 13 31.41 -15.03 -11.51
N ALA A 14 32.33 -15.83 -12.04
CA ALA A 14 32.94 -15.62 -13.35
C ALA A 14 31.89 -15.62 -14.47
N THR A 15 30.99 -16.62 -14.46
CA THR A 15 29.89 -16.71 -15.43
C THR A 15 28.92 -15.53 -15.31
N ALA A 16 28.52 -15.18 -14.09
CA ALA A 16 27.56 -14.11 -13.83
C ALA A 16 28.12 -12.72 -14.19
N CYS A 17 29.43 -12.52 -14.02
CA CYS A 17 30.10 -11.26 -14.36
C CYS A 17 30.64 -11.23 -15.80
N GLY A 18 30.60 -12.34 -16.54
CA GLY A 18 31.15 -12.44 -17.89
C GLY A 18 32.68 -12.33 -17.95
N VAL A 19 33.39 -12.66 -16.87
CA VAL A 19 34.87 -12.57 -16.78
C VAL A 19 35.49 -13.95 -16.57
N SER A 20 36.81 -14.07 -16.75
CA SER A 20 37.51 -15.34 -16.54
C SER A 20 37.68 -15.66 -15.04
N ARG A 21 37.74 -16.95 -14.68
CA ARG A 21 37.97 -17.40 -13.29
C ARG A 21 39.28 -16.83 -12.72
N THR A 22 40.32 -16.70 -13.55
CA THR A 22 41.61 -16.14 -13.14
C THR A 22 41.49 -14.66 -12.78
N THR A 23 40.62 -13.90 -13.45
CA THR A 23 40.33 -12.50 -13.08
C THR A 23 39.71 -12.39 -11.68
N ILE A 24 38.76 -13.26 -11.35
CA ILE A 24 38.15 -13.32 -10.01
C ILE A 24 39.19 -13.74 -8.95
N GLN A 25 40.08 -14.67 -9.29
CA GLN A 25 41.17 -15.10 -8.41
C GLN A 25 42.16 -13.96 -8.13
N CYS A 26 42.67 -13.27 -9.16
CA CYS A 26 43.63 -12.17 -8.98
C CYS A 26 43.06 -11.03 -8.13
N ARG A 27 41.77 -10.69 -8.30
CA ARG A 27 41.14 -9.64 -7.49
C ARG A 27 40.89 -10.04 -6.04
N ARG A 28 40.66 -11.33 -5.77
CA ARG A 28 40.63 -11.84 -4.39
C ARG A 28 42.02 -11.74 -3.76
N GLU A 29 43.06 -12.14 -4.47
CA GLU A 29 44.45 -12.04 -4.00
C GLU A 29 44.90 -10.58 -3.80
N ALA A 30 44.36 -9.65 -4.59
CA ALA A 30 44.52 -8.21 -4.41
C ALA A 30 43.72 -7.62 -3.24
N GLY A 31 42.88 -8.42 -2.57
CA GLY A 31 42.09 -8.01 -1.40
C GLY A 31 40.82 -7.20 -1.71
N GLU A 32 40.39 -7.15 -2.98
CA GLU A 32 39.20 -6.39 -3.40
C GLU A 32 37.87 -7.08 -3.02
N LEU A 33 37.91 -8.31 -2.52
CA LEU A 33 36.76 -9.14 -2.14
C LEU A 33 36.88 -9.60 -0.68
N PRO A 34 36.63 -8.71 0.30
CA PRO A 34 36.93 -8.97 1.71
C PRO A 34 36.00 -9.98 2.40
N GLY A 35 34.81 -10.25 1.86
CA GLY A 35 33.83 -11.21 2.37
C GLY A 35 33.91 -12.60 1.74
N ALA A 36 34.98 -12.91 0.99
CA ALA A 36 35.19 -14.23 0.42
C ALA A 36 35.49 -15.27 1.52
N VAL A 37 34.69 -16.33 1.58
CA VAL A 37 34.82 -17.41 2.57
C VAL A 37 35.23 -18.70 1.86
N LEU A 38 36.18 -19.43 2.44
CA LEU A 38 36.55 -20.77 1.97
C LEU A 38 35.56 -21.80 2.53
N ASP A 39 34.92 -22.55 1.64
CA ASP A 39 34.08 -23.70 1.97
C ASP A 39 34.81 -25.00 1.58
N ASP A 40 34.79 -25.99 2.47
CA ASP A 40 35.57 -27.23 2.32
C ASP A 40 35.05 -28.11 1.16
N ASP A 41 33.75 -28.00 0.84
CA ASP A 41 33.10 -28.79 -0.21
C ASP A 41 33.04 -28.08 -1.58
N ARG A 42 32.92 -26.74 -1.57
CA ARG A 42 32.60 -25.93 -2.77
C ARG A 42 33.71 -24.94 -3.15
N GLY A 43 34.75 -24.83 -2.34
CA GLY A 43 35.83 -23.87 -2.51
C GLY A 43 35.41 -22.45 -2.11
N TRP A 44 36.04 -21.43 -2.70
CA TRP A 44 35.77 -20.05 -2.30
C TRP A 44 34.38 -19.57 -2.75
N LEU A 45 33.59 -19.18 -1.76
CA LEU A 45 32.31 -18.52 -1.90
C LEU A 45 32.49 -17.01 -1.77
N ILE A 46 31.97 -16.27 -2.74
CA ILE A 46 32.08 -14.82 -2.83
C ILE A 46 30.66 -14.24 -2.76
N PRO A 47 30.40 -13.31 -1.83
CA PRO A 47 29.13 -12.59 -1.78
C PRO A 47 28.93 -11.74 -3.04
N VAL A 48 27.69 -11.72 -3.55
CA VAL A 48 27.32 -10.86 -4.69
C VAL A 48 27.58 -9.37 -4.41
N GLU A 49 27.43 -8.93 -3.16
CA GLU A 49 27.71 -7.54 -2.75
C GLU A 49 29.17 -7.15 -2.96
N ASP A 50 30.11 -8.05 -2.70
CA ASP A 50 31.53 -7.79 -2.88
C ASP A 50 31.89 -7.69 -4.36
N LEU A 51 31.22 -8.47 -5.22
CA LEU A 51 31.38 -8.38 -6.67
C LEU A 51 30.87 -7.03 -7.20
N LEU A 52 29.73 -6.57 -6.71
CA LEU A 52 29.18 -5.26 -7.05
C LEU A 52 30.06 -4.12 -6.50
N ALA A 53 30.56 -4.25 -5.27
CA ALA A 53 31.46 -3.28 -4.66
C ALA A 53 32.81 -3.18 -5.39
N ALA A 54 33.35 -4.29 -5.90
CA ALA A 54 34.53 -4.35 -6.76
C ALA A 54 34.25 -3.88 -8.21
N GLY A 55 33.03 -3.40 -8.49
CA GLY A 55 32.64 -2.82 -9.77
C GLY A 55 32.37 -3.83 -10.88
N PHE A 56 32.17 -5.11 -10.56
CA PHE A 56 31.72 -6.08 -11.55
C PHE A 56 30.26 -5.86 -11.90
N ARG A 57 29.93 -6.04 -13.18
CA ARG A 57 28.56 -5.99 -13.68
C ARG A 57 28.02 -7.40 -13.79
N LEU A 58 27.02 -7.73 -12.98
CA LEU A 58 26.30 -8.99 -13.06
C LEU A 58 25.28 -8.92 -14.21
N ASN A 59 25.21 -9.96 -15.03
CA ASN A 59 24.32 -10.04 -16.20
C ASN A 59 24.48 -8.88 -17.20
N ALA A 60 25.69 -8.36 -17.39
CA ALA A 60 25.96 -7.48 -18.52
C ALA A 60 26.07 -8.33 -19.81
N PRO A 61 25.25 -8.09 -20.85
CA PRO A 61 25.47 -8.72 -22.14
C PRO A 61 26.88 -8.35 -22.63
N ALA A 62 27.68 -9.35 -22.96
CA ALA A 62 29.08 -9.17 -23.32
C ALA A 62 29.22 -8.16 -24.49
N PRO A 63 30.20 -7.23 -24.44
CA PRO A 63 30.52 -6.43 -25.62
C PRO A 63 31.00 -7.37 -26.74
N PRO A 64 30.62 -7.12 -28.01
CA PRO A 64 31.03 -7.98 -29.12
C PRO A 64 32.55 -7.96 -29.24
N ASN A 65 33.17 -9.11 -29.06
CA ASN A 65 34.60 -9.31 -29.36
C ASN A 65 34.80 -9.08 -30.86
N GLU A 66 35.45 -7.98 -31.23
CA GLU A 66 35.96 -7.75 -32.58
C GLU A 66 37.02 -8.80 -32.90
N LYS A 67 36.58 -9.96 -33.41
CA LYS A 67 37.45 -10.83 -34.19
C LYS A 67 37.70 -10.13 -35.52
N LYS A 68 38.93 -9.63 -35.68
CA LYS A 68 39.51 -9.11 -36.92
C LYS A 68 39.31 -10.12 -38.06
N VAL A 69 38.28 -9.92 -38.89
CA VAL A 69 38.09 -10.65 -40.15
C VAL A 69 38.80 -9.86 -41.24
N VAL A 70 39.89 -10.44 -41.74
CA VAL A 70 40.47 -10.08 -43.04
C VAL A 70 39.62 -10.76 -44.11
N GLY A 71 39.03 -9.98 -45.03
CA GLY A 71 38.34 -10.55 -46.20
C GLY A 71 37.35 -9.61 -46.90
N ASN A 72 37.90 -8.78 -47.80
CA ASN A 72 37.32 -8.16 -49.01
C ASN A 72 36.05 -7.24 -48.92
N PRO A 73 36.10 -5.99 -49.45
CA PRO A 73 34.95 -5.09 -49.49
C PRO A 73 34.23 -5.19 -50.84
N GLU A 74 33.07 -5.85 -50.88
CA GLU A 74 32.15 -5.68 -52.00
C GLU A 74 30.73 -6.06 -51.55
N THR A 75 29.95 -5.05 -51.19
CA THR A 75 28.49 -4.85 -51.41
C THR A 75 28.03 -3.78 -50.42
N ALA A 76 28.32 -2.51 -50.72
CA ALA A 76 27.77 -1.38 -49.98
C ALA A 76 26.45 -0.96 -50.63
N ALA A 77 25.36 -1.57 -50.17
CA ALA A 77 24.00 -1.04 -50.32
C ALA A 77 23.09 -1.69 -49.26
N THR A 78 23.25 -1.28 -48.01
CA THR A 78 22.28 -1.57 -46.94
C THR A 78 21.61 -0.27 -46.53
N PRO A 79 20.31 -0.06 -46.80
CA PRO A 79 19.53 0.94 -46.10
C PRO A 79 19.12 0.33 -44.75
N GLN A 80 19.91 0.52 -43.70
CA GLN A 80 19.61 -0.09 -42.40
C GLN A 80 20.01 0.74 -41.17
N GLU A 81 19.90 2.07 -41.26
CA GLU A 81 20.16 2.99 -40.14
C GLU A 81 18.91 3.76 -39.63
N THR A 82 17.74 3.63 -40.26
CA THR A 82 16.52 4.38 -39.86
C THR A 82 15.68 3.72 -38.77
N ALA A 83 15.75 2.40 -38.62
CA ALA A 83 14.92 1.63 -37.66
C ALA A 83 15.04 2.06 -36.17
N PRO A 84 16.23 2.38 -35.61
CA PRO A 84 16.33 2.78 -34.21
C PRO A 84 15.76 4.19 -33.95
N ASP A 85 15.76 5.09 -34.94
CA ASP A 85 15.21 6.44 -34.78
C ASP A 85 13.68 6.43 -34.87
N GLU A 86 13.12 5.60 -35.76
CA GLU A 86 11.67 5.33 -35.83
C GLU A 86 11.13 4.70 -34.54
N THR A 87 11.87 3.75 -33.95
CA THR A 87 11.48 3.15 -32.67
C THR A 87 11.51 4.18 -31.53
N ARG A 88 12.53 5.05 -31.51
CA ARG A 88 12.63 6.12 -30.51
C ARG A 88 11.56 7.19 -30.67
N SER A 89 11.20 7.56 -31.90
CA SER A 89 10.12 8.51 -32.17
C SER A 89 8.76 7.94 -31.80
N ALA A 90 8.52 6.65 -32.08
CA ALA A 90 7.32 5.94 -31.65
C ALA A 90 7.19 5.89 -30.12
N LEU A 91 8.28 5.57 -29.41
CA LEU A 91 8.29 5.57 -27.94
C LEU A 91 8.05 6.96 -27.35
N ARG A 92 8.60 8.02 -27.95
CA ARG A 92 8.33 9.41 -27.54
C ARG A 92 6.87 9.78 -27.74
N ALA A 93 6.29 9.45 -28.89
CA ALA A 93 4.89 9.69 -29.18
C ALA A 93 3.97 8.96 -28.17
N GLU A 94 4.32 7.72 -27.81
CA GLU A 94 3.55 6.96 -26.81
C GLU A 94 3.66 7.55 -25.41
N LEU A 95 4.86 7.99 -24.99
CA LEU A 95 5.01 8.70 -23.72
C LEU A 95 4.21 10.00 -23.68
N ASP A 96 4.16 10.74 -24.79
CA ASP A 96 3.40 11.98 -24.86
C ASP A 96 1.89 11.73 -24.83
N ARG A 97 1.41 10.63 -25.45
CA ARG A 97 0.02 10.16 -25.28
C ARG A 97 -0.30 9.85 -23.83
N LEU A 98 0.52 9.02 -23.17
CA LEU A 98 0.31 8.66 -21.76
C LEU A 98 0.35 9.88 -20.83
N ARG A 99 1.25 10.82 -21.08
CA ARG A 99 1.31 12.09 -20.34
C ARG A 99 0.05 12.92 -20.54
N HIS A 100 -0.46 12.97 -21.78
CA HIS A 100 -1.70 13.67 -22.09
C HIS A 100 -2.90 13.04 -21.40
N GLU A 101 -3.05 11.72 -21.50
CA GLU A 101 -4.11 10.96 -20.82
C GLU A 101 -4.06 11.16 -19.30
N HIS A 102 -2.88 11.08 -18.69
CA HIS A 102 -2.71 11.33 -17.27
C HIS A 102 -3.02 12.78 -16.87
N ALA A 103 -2.68 13.75 -17.72
CA ALA A 103 -3.02 15.15 -17.48
C ALA A 103 -4.54 15.37 -17.49
N LEU A 104 -5.27 14.71 -18.40
CA LEU A 104 -6.73 14.72 -18.44
C LEU A 104 -7.32 14.05 -17.19
N ALA A 105 -6.82 12.87 -16.80
CA ALA A 105 -7.28 12.17 -15.59
C ALA A 105 -7.12 13.02 -14.33
N ILE A 106 -5.98 13.70 -14.16
CA ILE A 106 -5.78 14.62 -13.04
C ILE A 106 -6.74 15.82 -13.10
N ALA A 107 -7.01 16.36 -14.29
CA ALA A 107 -7.95 17.47 -14.45
C ALA A 107 -9.38 17.04 -14.06
N ASP A 108 -9.80 15.86 -14.49
CA ASP A 108 -11.10 15.28 -14.14
C ASP A 108 -11.22 15.06 -12.63
N GLU A 109 -10.21 14.45 -12.00
CA GLU A 109 -10.20 14.27 -10.54
C GLU A 109 -10.29 15.61 -9.79
N ARG A 110 -9.55 16.63 -10.24
CA ARG A 110 -9.58 17.97 -9.61
C ARG A 110 -10.94 18.61 -9.75
N SER A 111 -11.57 18.53 -10.92
CA SER A 111 -12.91 19.07 -11.13
C SER A 111 -13.96 18.36 -10.29
N ALA A 112 -13.89 17.02 -10.18
CA ALA A 112 -14.77 16.23 -9.31
C ALA A 112 -14.63 16.64 -7.84
N ARG A 113 -13.38 16.84 -7.36
CA ARG A 113 -13.13 17.32 -5.99
C ARG A 113 -13.71 18.72 -5.77
N GLN A 114 -13.53 19.64 -6.71
CA GLN A 114 -14.08 21.00 -6.61
C GLN A 114 -15.62 21.01 -6.55
N LEU A 115 -16.28 20.16 -7.33
CA LEU A 115 -17.74 20.01 -7.29
C LEU A 115 -18.21 19.45 -5.95
N ALA A 116 -17.55 18.40 -5.44
CA ALA A 116 -17.87 17.82 -4.14
C ALA A 116 -17.68 18.83 -2.99
N GLU A 117 -16.60 19.62 -3.02
CA GLU A 117 -16.36 20.68 -2.04
C GLU A 117 -17.38 21.83 -2.13
N ALA A 118 -17.83 22.19 -3.34
CA ALA A 118 -18.88 23.18 -3.52
C ALA A 118 -20.22 22.68 -2.96
N GLU A 119 -20.58 21.43 -3.22
CA GLU A 119 -21.79 20.80 -2.69
C GLU A 119 -21.73 20.69 -1.16
N ALA A 120 -20.61 20.25 -0.60
CA ALA A 120 -20.42 20.16 0.85
C ALA A 120 -20.59 21.54 1.52
N ARG A 121 -19.98 22.59 0.97
CA ARG A 121 -20.16 23.98 1.46
C ARG A 121 -21.60 24.44 1.36
N HIS A 122 -22.28 24.13 0.25
CA HIS A 122 -23.69 24.47 0.09
C HIS A 122 -24.57 23.78 1.14
N LEU A 123 -24.38 22.49 1.36
CA LEU A 123 -25.12 21.74 2.37
C LEU A 123 -24.83 22.23 3.80
N GLN A 124 -23.57 22.54 4.11
CA GLN A 124 -23.19 23.15 5.39
C GLN A 124 -23.91 24.48 5.62
N ALA A 125 -23.90 25.39 4.64
CA ALA A 125 -24.61 26.66 4.74
C ALA A 125 -26.12 26.45 5.00
N ARG A 126 -26.75 25.48 4.33
CA ARG A 126 -28.17 25.14 4.56
C ARG A 126 -28.42 24.57 5.96
N LEU A 127 -27.48 23.81 6.52
CA LEU A 127 -27.58 23.31 7.89
C LEU A 127 -27.39 24.43 8.91
N GLU A 128 -26.48 25.37 8.66
CA GLU A 128 -26.27 26.55 9.50
C GLU A 128 -27.51 27.46 9.50
N GLU A 129 -28.10 27.75 8.34
CA GLU A 129 -29.36 28.48 8.21
C GLU A 129 -30.48 27.84 9.04
N ARG A 130 -30.62 26.50 8.95
CA ARG A 130 -31.62 25.76 9.70
C ARG A 130 -31.31 25.74 11.20
N GLY A 131 -30.04 25.62 11.58
CA GLY A 131 -29.58 25.69 12.97
C GLY A 131 -29.96 27.02 13.60
N ALA A 132 -29.62 28.13 12.93
CA ALA A 132 -29.99 29.47 13.36
C ALA A 132 -31.52 29.64 13.49
N HIS A 133 -32.28 29.14 12.52
CA HIS A 133 -33.75 29.19 12.60
C HIS A 133 -34.30 28.40 13.79
N ILE A 134 -33.76 27.22 14.08
CA ILE A 134 -34.16 26.41 15.24
C ILE A 134 -33.82 27.16 16.55
N GLU A 135 -32.65 27.78 16.64
CA GLU A 135 -32.26 28.57 17.81
C GLU A 135 -33.19 29.77 18.03
N ASP A 136 -33.56 30.47 16.95
CA ASP A 136 -34.51 31.58 17.02
C ASP A 136 -35.89 31.11 17.49
N LEU A 137 -36.37 29.97 16.97
CA LEU A 137 -37.62 29.36 17.43
C LEU A 137 -37.55 28.95 18.90
N GLN A 138 -36.44 28.33 19.34
CA GLN A 138 -36.24 27.98 20.75
C GLN A 138 -36.24 29.21 21.65
N ARG A 139 -35.61 30.31 21.21
CA ARG A 139 -35.59 31.59 21.93
C ARG A 139 -36.99 32.20 22.03
N ALA A 140 -37.75 32.20 20.94
CA ALA A 140 -39.14 32.67 20.92
C ALA A 140 -40.04 31.84 21.84
N LEU A 141 -39.92 30.51 21.78
CA LEU A 141 -40.67 29.60 22.66
C LEU A 141 -40.33 29.82 24.14
N ALA A 142 -39.06 30.01 24.47
CA ALA A 142 -38.63 30.30 25.84
C ALA A 142 -39.20 31.63 26.37
N ALA A 143 -39.30 32.66 25.54
CA ALA A 143 -39.91 33.94 25.89
C ALA A 143 -41.42 33.82 26.17
N LEU A 144 -42.12 32.95 25.42
CA LEU A 144 -43.55 32.68 25.60
C LEU A 144 -43.86 31.70 26.75
N THR A 145 -42.87 30.93 27.23
CA THR A 145 -43.02 29.95 28.31
C THR A 145 -42.10 30.24 29.50
N PRO A 146 -42.31 31.34 30.24
CA PRO A 146 -41.52 31.65 31.44
C PRO A 146 -41.80 30.59 32.53
N GLY A 147 -40.87 29.64 32.68
CA GLY A 147 -40.90 28.59 33.71
C GLY A 147 -40.30 27.23 33.29
N ALA A 148 -40.26 26.92 31.98
CA ALA A 148 -39.76 25.62 31.50
C ALA A 148 -38.22 25.49 31.57
N SER A 149 -37.48 26.60 31.56
CA SER A 149 -36.01 26.62 31.61
C SER A 149 -35.44 26.30 33.01
N GLN A 150 -36.20 26.53 34.08
CA GLN A 150 -35.76 26.31 35.46
C GLN A 150 -35.74 24.82 35.87
N LEU A 151 -36.56 23.98 35.22
CA LEU A 151 -36.66 22.54 35.54
C LEU A 151 -35.44 21.71 35.08
N ARG A 152 -34.64 22.19 34.13
CA ARG A 152 -33.40 21.49 33.69
C ARG A 152 -32.18 21.78 34.57
N SER A 153 -32.14 22.93 35.26
CA SER A 153 -31.01 23.30 36.14
C SER A 153 -31.16 22.79 37.58
N GLY A 154 -32.33 22.26 37.96
CA GLY A 154 -32.63 21.77 39.31
C GLY A 154 -32.21 20.32 39.62
N ALA A 155 -31.71 19.57 38.63
CA ALA A 155 -31.25 18.18 38.82
C ALA A 155 -29.82 18.08 39.39
N ALA A 156 -29.39 19.05 40.21
CA ALA A 156 -28.13 19.00 40.92
C ALA A 156 -28.28 18.14 42.20
N ALA A 157 -27.85 16.88 42.08
CA ALA A 157 -27.27 16.05 43.13
C ALA A 157 -28.03 16.00 44.49
N VAL A 158 -29.06 15.16 44.55
CA VAL A 158 -29.40 14.49 45.81
C VAL A 158 -28.21 13.60 46.18
N ARG A 159 -27.34 14.10 47.06
CA ARG A 159 -26.36 13.28 47.79
C ARG A 159 -27.11 12.40 48.77
N CYS A 160 -27.65 11.28 48.29
CA CYS A 160 -28.05 10.18 49.17
C CYS A 160 -26.79 9.56 49.78
N GLY A 161 -26.81 9.45 51.10
CA GLY A 161 -25.65 9.22 51.95
C GLY A 161 -24.92 7.88 51.74
N ARG A 162 -23.64 7.91 52.08
CA ARG A 162 -22.80 6.73 52.32
C ARG A 162 -23.46 5.81 53.35
N PRO A 163 -23.68 4.51 53.05
CA PRO A 163 -23.81 3.53 54.10
C PRO A 163 -22.43 3.13 54.64
N ARG A 164 -22.43 3.03 55.96
CA ARG A 164 -21.42 2.62 56.92
C ARG A 164 -20.78 1.27 56.55
N GLN A 165 -19.45 1.27 56.56
CA GLN A 165 -18.61 0.11 56.27
C GLN A 165 -18.60 -0.82 57.50
N GLU A 166 -19.33 -1.94 57.43
CA GLU A 166 -19.21 -3.03 58.40
C GLU A 166 -18.85 -4.36 57.72
N ARG A 167 -17.93 -5.05 58.38
CA ARG A 167 -17.10 -6.16 57.96
C ARG A 167 -17.92 -7.43 57.69
N ARG A 168 -17.61 -8.16 56.62
CA ARG A 168 -17.45 -9.64 56.61
C ARG A 168 -16.91 -10.12 55.27
N CYS A 169 -15.67 -10.60 55.29
CA CYS A 169 -15.28 -11.99 55.04
C CYS A 169 -15.37 -12.47 53.58
N GLY A 170 -14.19 -12.52 52.95
CA GLY A 170 -13.67 -13.73 52.33
C GLY A 170 -14.27 -14.18 51.01
N ALA A 171 -13.55 -13.94 49.92
CA ALA A 171 -13.02 -15.01 49.06
C ALA A 171 -12.29 -14.38 47.87
N THR A 172 -10.97 -14.49 47.90
CA THR A 172 -10.12 -14.32 46.72
C THR A 172 -10.42 -15.43 45.72
N LEU A 173 -10.98 -15.09 44.57
CA LEU A 173 -10.79 -15.88 43.36
C LEU A 173 -10.35 -14.94 42.24
N ARG A 174 -9.07 -15.06 41.94
CA ARG A 174 -8.32 -14.45 40.85
C ARG A 174 -8.88 -14.97 39.51
N PRO A 175 -9.16 -14.11 38.52
CA PRO A 175 -9.51 -14.55 37.17
C PRO A 175 -8.24 -14.94 36.38
N GLU A 176 -8.22 -16.15 35.84
CA GLU A 176 -7.28 -16.54 34.77
C GLU A 176 -7.73 -15.93 33.44
N PRO A 177 -6.80 -15.55 32.54
CA PRO A 177 -7.10 -14.81 31.33
C PRO A 177 -7.25 -15.76 30.13
N GLY A 178 -8.35 -15.65 29.39
CA GLY A 178 -8.43 -16.27 28.06
C GLY A 178 -9.83 -16.35 27.49
N GLY A 179 -10.01 -15.78 26.29
CA GLY A 179 -11.06 -16.21 25.37
C GLY A 179 -12.14 -15.16 25.10
N CYS A 180 -12.01 -14.50 23.95
CA CYS A 180 -12.91 -13.50 23.39
C CYS A 180 -14.38 -13.94 23.27
N PRO A 181 -15.32 -12.97 23.25
CA PRO A 181 -16.75 -13.21 23.07
C PRO A 181 -17.11 -13.43 21.59
N TYR A 182 -17.79 -14.53 21.29
CA TYR A 182 -18.56 -14.70 20.04
C TYR A 182 -20.00 -15.03 20.42
N VAL A 183 -20.89 -14.05 20.28
CA VAL A 183 -22.34 -14.22 20.43
C VAL A 183 -22.92 -14.34 19.03
N PHE A 184 -23.43 -15.53 18.69
CA PHE A 184 -24.23 -15.76 17.49
C PHE A 184 -25.45 -16.62 17.84
N GLY A 185 -26.62 -16.19 17.40
CA GLY A 185 -27.93 -16.84 17.56
C GLY A 185 -28.96 -15.81 18.03
N GLN A 186 -30.17 -15.67 17.49
CA GLN A 186 -31.03 -16.39 16.54
C GLN A 186 -32.08 -15.32 16.11
N GLY A 187 -32.74 -15.25 14.95
CA GLY A 187 -32.85 -16.02 13.71
C GLY A 187 -33.87 -15.29 12.80
N PRO A 188 -34.00 -15.62 11.50
CA PRO A 188 -35.09 -15.12 10.65
C PRO A 188 -36.31 -16.05 10.67
N ARG A 189 -37.51 -15.46 10.71
CA ARG A 189 -38.81 -16.16 10.63
C ARG A 189 -39.13 -16.54 9.17
N PRO A 190 -39.51 -17.80 8.86
CA PRO A 190 -40.27 -18.11 7.65
C PRO A 190 -41.77 -18.18 7.96
N VAL A 191 -42.59 -17.42 7.23
CA VAL A 191 -44.05 -17.57 7.24
C VAL A 191 -44.45 -18.28 5.96
N GLY A 192 -44.80 -19.55 6.08
CA GLY A 192 -45.33 -20.36 4.99
C GLY A 192 -46.85 -20.54 5.13
N SER A 193 -47.56 -20.18 4.07
CA SER A 193 -48.64 -20.95 3.43
C SER A 193 -49.84 -21.40 4.29
N CYS A 194 -50.97 -20.71 4.12
CA CYS A 194 -52.28 -21.35 4.06
C CYS A 194 -52.83 -21.19 2.64
N GLY A 195 -52.97 -22.32 1.94
CA GLY A 195 -53.74 -22.39 0.70
C GLY A 195 -55.23 -22.60 1.00
N VAL A 196 -56.08 -21.93 0.24
CA VAL A 196 -57.46 -22.35 -0.02
C VAL A 196 -57.67 -22.19 -1.52
N GLY A 197 -58.09 -23.29 -2.15
CA GLY A 197 -58.18 -23.40 -3.60
C GLY A 197 -59.46 -22.85 -4.22
N ARG A 198 -59.32 -22.53 -5.51
CA ARG A 198 -60.19 -22.89 -6.66
C ARG A 198 -61.62 -22.32 -6.69
N ALA A 199 -61.90 -21.45 -7.66
CA ALA A 199 -62.46 -21.84 -8.98
C ALA A 199 -62.96 -20.60 -9.75
N GLU A 200 -62.44 -20.41 -10.97
CA GLU A 200 -63.10 -19.71 -12.10
C GLU A 200 -64.28 -20.54 -12.64
N PRO A 201 -65.14 -20.05 -13.56
CA PRO A 201 -65.04 -18.84 -14.40
C PRO A 201 -66.09 -17.74 -14.13
#